data_AF-A0A7Y5PXG4-F1
#
_entry.id   AF-A0A7Y5PXG4-F1
#
_cell.length_a   1.000
_cell.length_b   1.000
_cell.length_c   1.000
_cell.angle_alpha   90.00
_cell.angle_beta   90.00
_cell.angle_gamma   90.00
#
_symmetry.space_group_name_H-M   'P 1'
#
loop_
_entity.id
_entity.type
_entity.pdbx_description
1 polymer ?
#
loop_
_entity_poly.entity_id
_entity_poly.type
_entity_poly.pdbx_seq_one_letter_code
_entity_poly.pdbx_strand_id
1 'polypeptide(L)' 'MSTYATLEAGWGGTYGDVAGRALYEMEHLQIGMVAPDFESVDETGAKFKVSDYRGKVVVLDFWGYW' A
#
# COMPACT_ATOMS: atom_id res chain seq x y z
N MET A 1 2.11 20.42 -16.66
CA MET A 1 1.78 19.93 -15.31
C MET A 1 0.74 20.87 -14.71
N SER A 2 -0.28 20.34 -14.03
CA SER A 2 -1.30 21.18 -13.36
C SER A 2 -0.67 21.96 -12.20
N THR A 3 -1.03 23.23 -12.03
CA THR A 3 -0.50 24.14 -10.99
C THR A 3 -0.63 23.58 -9.56
N TYR A 4 -1.59 22.69 -9.33
CA TYR A 4 -1.85 22.11 -8.02
C TYR A 4 -0.97 20.90 -7.70
N ALA A 5 -0.36 20.26 -8.71
CA ALA A 5 0.34 18.99 -8.52
C ALA A 5 1.56 19.10 -7.60
N THR A 6 2.23 20.26 -7.56
CA THR A 6 3.45 20.48 -6.76
C THR A 6 3.20 21.23 -5.46
N LEU A 7 1.94 21.55 -5.14
CA LEU A 7 1.62 22.20 -3.87
C LEU A 7 1.77 21.19 -2.74
N GLU A 8 2.35 21.61 -1.62
CA GLU A 8 2.53 20.78 -0.44
C GLU A 8 1.19 20.42 0.21
N ALA A 9 1.06 19.15 0.59
CA ALA A 9 -0.05 18.65 1.38
C ALA A 9 0.30 18.66 2.89
N GLY A 10 -0.70 18.83 3.75
CA GLY A 10 -0.51 19.03 5.20
C GLY A 10 0.15 17.88 5.98
N TRP A 11 0.42 16.74 5.35
CA TRP A 11 1.00 15.54 5.97
C TRP A 11 2.29 15.05 5.29
N GLY A 12 2.94 15.94 4.51
CA GLY A 12 4.16 15.63 3.76
C GLY A 12 3.88 15.08 2.36
N GLY A 13 4.64 15.58 1.38
CA GLY A 13 4.44 15.30 -0.05
C GLY A 13 3.50 16.30 -0.72
N THR A 14 3.29 16.15 -2.01
CA THR A 14 2.50 17.07 -2.83
C THR A 14 1.07 16.59 -3.06
N TYR A 15 0.15 17.48 -3.45
CA TYR A 15 -1.18 17.05 -3.88
C TYR A 15 -1.14 16.12 -5.10
N GLY A 16 -0.09 16.20 -5.94
CA GLY A 16 0.16 15.23 -7.00
C GLY A 16 0.42 13.83 -6.46
N ASP A 17 1.21 13.71 -5.40
CA ASP A 17 1.48 12.42 -4.74
C ASP A 17 0.22 11.84 -4.08
N VAL A 18 -0.58 12.69 -3.44
CA VAL A 18 -1.87 12.29 -2.85
C VAL A 18 -2.82 11.77 -3.91
N ALA A 19 -3.00 12.51 -5.01
CA ALA A 19 -3.84 12.08 -6.12
C ALA A 19 -3.31 10.78 -6.76
N GLY A 20 -1.98 10.65 -6.92
CA GLY A 20 -1.36 9.45 -7.44
C GLY A 20 -1.61 8.21 -6.58
N ARG A 21 -1.52 8.33 -5.25
CA ARG A 21 -1.84 7.24 -4.31
C ARG A 21 -3.31 6.83 -4.40
N ALA A 22 -4.22 7.80 -4.44
CA ALA A 22 -5.65 7.53 -4.57
C ALA A 22 -5.98 6.84 -5.90
N LEU A 23 -5.39 7.28 -7.02
CA LEU A 23 -5.57 6.61 -8.32
C LEU A 23 -5.06 5.17 -8.28
N TYR A 24 -3.87 4.94 -7.72
CA TYR A 24 -3.32 3.59 -7.58
C TYR A 24 -4.24 2.66 -6.79
N GLU A 25 -4.79 3.14 -5.67
CA GLU A 25 -5.75 2.39 -4.86
C GLU A 25 -7.00 2.01 -5.66
N MET A 26 -7.59 2.98 -6.37
CA MET A 26 -8.77 2.77 -7.23
C MET A 26 -8.51 1.76 -8.36
N GLU A 27 -7.31 1.77 -8.93
CA GLU A 27 -6.95 0.94 -10.08
C GLU A 27 -6.45 -0.46 -9.70
N HIS A 28 -5.86 -0.64 -8.51
CA HIS A 28 -5.11 -1.86 -8.17
C HIS A 28 -5.47 -2.52 -6.83
N LEU A 29 -6.21 -1.85 -5.93
CA LEU A 29 -6.46 -2.34 -4.55
C LEU A 29 -7.95 -2.53 -4.25
N GLN A 30 -8.75 -2.85 -5.26
CA GLN A 30 -10.20 -3.07 -5.12
C GLN A 30 -10.54 -4.55 -4.86
N ILE A 31 -11.77 -4.79 -4.39
CA ILE A 31 -12.29 -6.15 -4.15
C ILE A 31 -12.22 -6.97 -5.45
N GLY A 32 -11.71 -8.19 -5.35
CA GLY A 32 -11.56 -9.12 -6.47
C GLY A 32 -10.25 -8.97 -7.25
N MET A 33 -9.45 -7.93 -6.98
CA MET A 33 -8.10 -7.81 -7.52
C MET A 33 -7.13 -8.73 -6.78
N VAL A 34 -6.06 -9.12 -7.48
CA VAL A 34 -4.98 -9.89 -6.87
C VAL A 34 -4.19 -8.95 -5.97
N ALA A 35 -4.06 -9.29 -4.68
CA ALA A 35 -3.24 -8.53 -3.75
C ALA A 35 -1.79 -8.42 -4.26
N PRO A 36 -1.17 -7.21 -4.22
CA PRO A 36 0.22 -7.02 -4.61
C PRO A 36 1.17 -7.95 -3.85
N ASP A 37 2.18 -8.45 -4.54
CA ASP A 37 3.19 -9.27 -3.90
C ASP A 37 4.30 -8.37 -3.33
N PHE A 38 4.28 -8.19 -2.01
CA PHE A 38 5.30 -7.44 -1.29
C PHE A 38 6.10 -8.35 -0.37
N GLU A 39 7.34 -7.93 -0.08
CA GLU A 39 8.21 -8.55 0.91
C GLU A 39 8.10 -7.79 2.23
N SER A 40 8.06 -8.54 3.34
CA SER A 40 8.12 -7.96 4.69
C SER A 40 8.85 -8.90 5.64
N VAL A 41 9.03 -8.43 6.87
CA VAL A 41 9.58 -9.18 7.99
C VAL A 41 8.49 -9.31 9.04
N ASP A 42 8.28 -10.52 9.56
CA ASP A 42 7.33 -10.77 10.64
C ASP A 42 7.91 -10.40 12.02
N GLU A 43 7.12 -10.58 13.08
CA GLU A 43 7.51 -10.26 14.45
C GLU A 43 8.69 -11.09 14.98
N THR A 44 9.02 -12.21 14.33
CA THR A 44 10.14 -13.09 14.68
C THR A 44 11.41 -12.79 13.88
N GLY A 45 11.34 -11.87 12.92
CA GLY A 45 12.45 -11.54 12.02
C GLY A 45 12.48 -12.41 10.75
N ALA A 46 11.49 -13.26 10.52
CA ALA A 46 11.43 -14.07 9.31
C ALA A 46 10.93 -13.24 8.13
N LYS A 47 11.62 -13.35 6.99
CA LYS A 47 11.19 -12.72 5.75
C LYS A 47 10.06 -13.52 5.13
N PHE A 48 9.04 -12.84 4.65
CA PHE A 48 7.95 -13.45 3.90
C PHE A 48 7.54 -12.60 2.70
N LYS A 49 6.99 -13.26 1.68
CA LYS A 49 6.17 -12.66 0.62
C LYS A 49 4.72 -13.00 0.83
N VAL A 50 3.81 -12.14 0.38
CA VAL A 50 2.38 -12.47 0.37
C VAL A 50 2.11 -13.72 -0.48
N SER A 51 2.85 -13.88 -1.58
CA SER A 51 2.73 -15.04 -2.46
C SER A 51 3.12 -16.37 -1.82
N ASP A 52 3.91 -16.38 -0.73
CA ASP A 52 4.27 -17.59 0.01
C ASP A 52 3.04 -18.28 0.64
N TYR A 53 1.94 -17.53 0.81
CA TYR A 53 0.69 -18.02 1.41
C TYR A 53 -0.39 -18.37 0.37
N ARG A 54 -0.08 -18.41 -0.93
CA ARG A 54 -1.06 -18.80 -1.97
C ARG A 54 -1.67 -20.17 -1.67
N GLY A 55 -2.96 -20.32 -1.96
CA GLY A 55 -3.74 -21.51 -1.64
C GLY A 55 -4.29 -21.54 -0.20
N LYS A 56 -3.99 -20.55 0.63
CA LYS A 56 -4.60 -20.34 1.95
C LYS A 56 -5.48 -19.10 1.94
N VAL A 57 -6.43 -19.05 2.88
CA VAL A 57 -7.09 -17.79 3.25
C VAL A 57 -6.14 -17.01 4.16
N VAL A 58 -5.86 -15.75 3.81
CA VAL A 58 -4.90 -14.89 4.51
C VAL A 58 -5.61 -13.63 4.97
N VAL A 59 -5.36 -13.23 6.22
CA VAL A 59 -5.75 -11.93 6.77
C VAL A 59 -4.46 -11.15 7.03
N LEU A 60 -4.38 -9.93 6.51
CA LEU A 60 -3.26 -9.01 6.76
C LEU A 60 -3.75 -7.94 7.74
N ASP A 61 -3.06 -7.82 8.87
CA ASP A 61 -3.34 -6.83 9.92
C ASP A 61 -2.16 -5.86 10.02
N PHE A 62 -2.37 -4.59 9.65
CA PHE A 62 -1.37 -3.53 9.72
C PHE A 62 -1.55 -2.75 11.02
N TRP A 63 -0.69 -3.01 12.01
CA TRP A 63 -0.76 -2.41 13.34
C TRP A 63 0.60 -1.90 13.83
N GLY A 64 0.61 -1.06 14.87
CA GLY A 64 1.81 -0.51 15.49
C GLY A 64 1.50 0.31 16.74
N TYR A 65 2.53 0.62 17.53
CA TYR A 65 2.42 1.54 18.67
C TYR A 65 2.55 2.99 18.16
N TRP A 66 1.59 3.85 18.53
CA TRP A 66 1.56 5.27 18.17
C TRP A 66 2.20 6.16 19.23
#